data_AF-A0A961FXE1-F1
#
_entry.id   AF-A0A961FXE1-F1
#
_cell.length_a   1.000
_cell.length_b   1.000
_cell.length_c   1.000
_cell.angle_alpha   90.00
_cell.angle_beta   90.00
_cell.angle_gamma   90.00
#
_symmetry.space_group_name_H-M   'P 1'
#
loop_
_entity.id
_entity.type
_entity.pdbx_description
1 polymer ?
#
loop_
_entity_poly.entity_id
_entity_poly.type
_entity_poly.pdbx_seq_one_letter_code
_entity_poly.pdbx_strand_id
1 'polypeptide(L)'
;MMKIRRQMLVGWCLALGPSLFAGESEPAALSVDLDGDGKAERIDWAKFAETEEDGTFYQVRVLGNDGSLLWEGPKVTDTENPMVFGDWHFGFSLPELAADIDGDGAVELVTPAPQSDVSPTWYRLLKWKGGRFAPAESGGMLLETPRGSGNFPWSRDNDRWQGLWISSFKKANADGSLEVEAFEYEGEATPRSGAATVTPVAGGFRVKRWTRPLGVLPEMPPPGVSGEPGATGSGGGGLVVYRAKLGSGDHFNSQGERLDKVTDVLRQDRSNYHRGKGDDEDGPDGVFSTLAAREAMDAKRVVPVGVGEAAFREAVVNGTPLVEVEVTSDALKVKILKP
;
A
#
# COMPACT_ATOMS: atom_id res chain seq x y z
N MET A 1 30.39 25.15 -43.66
CA MET A 1 29.80 25.45 -42.34
C MET A 1 28.30 25.28 -42.43
N MET A 2 27.78 24.13 -41.98
CA MET A 2 26.37 23.92 -41.62
C MET A 2 26.31 22.60 -40.84
N LYS A 3 26.17 22.66 -39.52
CA LYS A 3 25.98 21.49 -38.65
C LYS A 3 24.49 21.19 -38.60
N ILE A 4 24.08 20.09 -39.22
CA ILE A 4 22.74 19.51 -39.07
C ILE A 4 22.72 18.76 -37.73
N ARG A 5 21.88 19.22 -36.79
CA ARG A 5 21.60 18.49 -35.54
C ARG A 5 20.66 17.34 -35.86
N ARG A 6 21.14 16.09 -35.64
CA ARG A 6 20.29 14.91 -35.55
C ARG A 6 19.50 14.98 -34.24
N GLN A 7 18.17 15.02 -34.32
CA GLN A 7 17.28 14.66 -33.22
C GLN A 7 17.40 13.14 -33.01
N MET A 8 17.79 12.71 -31.81
CA MET A 8 17.68 11.33 -31.39
C MET A 8 16.21 11.04 -31.06
N LEU A 9 15.62 10.11 -31.80
CA LEU A 9 14.47 9.34 -31.34
C LEU A 9 14.96 8.42 -30.22
N VAL A 10 14.44 8.59 -29.01
CA VAL A 10 14.47 7.55 -27.99
C VAL A 10 13.22 6.70 -28.22
N GLY A 11 13.41 5.47 -28.69
CA GLY A 11 12.34 4.50 -28.84
C GLY A 11 12.58 3.33 -27.91
N TRP A 12 11.64 3.05 -27.01
CA TRP A 12 11.45 1.73 -26.41
C TRP A 12 9.94 1.46 -26.20
N CYS A 13 9.59 0.20 -26.42
CA CYS A 13 8.28 -0.28 -26.83
C CYS A 13 7.64 -1.20 -25.77
N LEU A 14 6.31 -1.20 -25.77
CA LEU A 14 5.30 -2.06 -25.11
C LEU A 14 5.75 -3.21 -24.17
N ALA A 15 5.12 -3.25 -22.99
CA ALA A 15 4.85 -4.49 -22.28
C ALA A 15 3.78 -5.31 -23.03
N LEU A 16 4.12 -6.56 -23.40
CA LEU A 16 3.20 -7.55 -23.94
C LEU A 16 2.42 -8.24 -22.81
N GLY A 17 1.15 -8.58 -23.09
CA GLY A 17 0.21 -9.24 -22.19
C GLY A 17 0.58 -10.69 -21.81
N PRO A 18 -0.24 -11.33 -20.96
CA PRO A 18 0.17 -12.48 -20.16
C PRO A 18 0.31 -13.76 -20.98
N SER A 19 1.45 -14.43 -20.81
CA SER A 19 1.64 -15.83 -21.16
C SER A 19 1.01 -16.72 -20.09
N LEU A 20 0.11 -17.60 -20.53
CA LEU A 20 -0.43 -18.72 -19.77
C LEU A 20 0.65 -19.78 -19.57
N PHE A 21 1.40 -19.74 -18.46
CA PHE A 21 1.98 -20.93 -17.81
C PHE A 21 2.22 -20.61 -16.33
N ALA A 22 1.75 -21.49 -15.45
CA ALA A 22 2.01 -21.43 -14.01
C ALA A 22 3.50 -21.63 -13.74
N GLY A 23 4.16 -20.57 -13.30
CA GLY A 23 5.48 -20.53 -12.68
C GLY A 23 5.46 -19.37 -11.69
N GLU A 24 6.19 -19.49 -10.58
CA GLU A 24 6.34 -18.40 -9.61
C GLU A 24 6.52 -17.07 -10.35
N SER A 25 5.60 -16.12 -10.13
CA SER A 25 5.71 -14.80 -10.73
C SER A 25 7.07 -14.24 -10.36
N GLU A 26 7.89 -13.88 -11.35
CA GLU A 26 9.15 -13.17 -11.13
C GLU A 26 8.91 -12.07 -10.09
N PRO A 27 9.79 -11.90 -9.09
CA PRO A 27 9.65 -10.82 -8.12
C PRO A 27 9.56 -9.52 -8.90
N ALA A 28 8.61 -8.67 -8.51
CA ALA A 28 8.49 -7.34 -9.07
C ALA A 28 9.87 -6.66 -9.08
N ALA A 29 10.19 -5.98 -10.17
CA ALA A 29 11.49 -5.38 -10.41
C ALA A 29 11.29 -4.03 -11.08
N LEU A 30 12.21 -3.12 -10.79
CA LEU A 30 12.30 -1.81 -11.44
C LEU A 30 13.43 -1.86 -12.47
N SER A 31 13.29 -1.07 -13.53
CA SER A 31 14.33 -0.93 -14.55
C SER A 31 14.58 0.54 -14.83
N VAL A 32 15.84 0.96 -14.70
CA VAL A 32 16.27 2.35 -14.80
C VAL A 32 17.76 2.39 -15.16
N ASP A 33 18.17 3.39 -15.94
CA ASP A 33 19.58 3.67 -16.23
C ASP A 33 20.21 4.39 -15.02
N LEU A 34 20.97 3.63 -14.22
CA LEU A 34 21.55 4.09 -12.96
C LEU A 34 22.84 4.88 -13.15
N ASP A 35 23.59 4.62 -14.22
CA ASP A 35 24.92 5.20 -14.44
C ASP A 35 24.98 6.16 -15.65
N GLY A 36 23.88 6.30 -16.38
CA GLY A 36 23.74 7.21 -17.51
C GLY A 36 24.37 6.70 -18.80
N ASP A 37 24.65 5.40 -18.93
CA ASP A 37 25.24 4.81 -20.14
C ASP A 37 24.23 4.58 -21.27
N GLY A 38 22.94 4.84 -21.01
CA GLY A 38 21.83 4.66 -21.94
C GLY A 38 21.23 3.25 -21.93
N LYS A 39 21.66 2.36 -21.03
CA LYS A 39 21.08 1.03 -20.81
C LYS A 39 20.53 0.98 -19.40
N ALA A 40 19.41 0.29 -19.26
CA ALA A 40 18.79 0.16 -17.95
C ALA A 40 19.36 -1.02 -17.17
N GLU A 41 19.70 -0.77 -15.91
CA GLU A 41 19.91 -1.78 -14.89
C GLU A 41 18.55 -2.31 -14.40
N ARG A 42 18.58 -3.49 -13.80
CA ARG A 42 17.44 -4.09 -13.11
C ARG A 42 17.66 -3.97 -11.60
N ILE A 43 16.67 -3.43 -10.90
CA ILE A 43 16.60 -3.42 -9.44
C ILE A 43 15.54 -4.44 -9.04
N ASP A 44 15.93 -5.48 -8.33
CA ASP A 44 15.02 -6.47 -7.79
C ASP A 44 15.23 -6.66 -6.29
N TRP A 45 14.45 -7.56 -5.71
CA TRP A 45 14.57 -7.88 -4.29
C TRP A 45 14.37 -9.37 -4.06
N ALA A 46 15.28 -9.95 -3.29
CA ALA A 46 15.28 -11.36 -2.94
C ALA A 46 14.92 -11.55 -1.47
N LYS A 47 13.94 -12.41 -1.20
CA LYS A 47 13.62 -12.85 0.17
C LYS A 47 14.87 -13.47 0.78
N PHE A 48 15.27 -13.02 1.97
CA PHE A 48 16.40 -13.60 2.71
C PHE A 48 16.04 -14.09 4.11
N ALA A 49 14.91 -13.63 4.67
CA ALA A 49 14.39 -14.09 5.94
C ALA A 49 12.86 -14.00 5.97
N GLU A 50 12.24 -14.79 6.82
CA GLU A 50 10.82 -14.73 7.16
C GLU A 50 10.64 -15.26 8.58
N THR A 51 9.86 -14.56 9.38
CA THR A 51 9.46 -14.99 10.72
C THR A 51 7.94 -14.87 10.86
N GLU A 52 7.34 -15.71 11.69
CA GLU A 52 5.89 -15.61 11.96
C GLU A 52 5.53 -14.29 12.65
N GLU A 53 6.44 -13.74 13.45
CA GLU A 53 6.25 -12.51 14.23
C GLU A 53 6.53 -11.24 13.41
N ASP A 54 7.60 -11.25 12.60
CA ASP A 54 8.13 -10.07 11.92
C ASP A 54 8.00 -10.16 10.39
N GLY A 55 7.18 -11.05 9.83
CA GLY A 55 6.91 -11.09 8.39
C GLY A 55 8.12 -11.42 7.52
N THR A 56 8.11 -10.95 6.27
CA THR A 56 9.08 -11.34 5.23
C THR A 56 10.07 -10.21 4.97
N PHE A 57 11.37 -10.53 4.94
CA PHE A 57 12.44 -9.56 4.69
C PHE A 57 13.12 -9.81 3.36
N TYR A 58 13.43 -8.72 2.67
CA TYR A 58 14.03 -8.73 1.34
C TYR A 58 15.33 -7.93 1.28
N GLN A 59 16.24 -8.42 0.45
CA GLN A 59 17.50 -7.75 0.11
C GLN A 59 17.35 -7.16 -1.28
N VAL A 60 17.50 -5.85 -1.41
CA VAL A 60 17.53 -5.19 -2.73
C VAL A 60 18.84 -5.51 -3.44
N ARG A 61 18.75 -5.80 -4.73
CA ARG A 61 19.91 -6.08 -5.59
C ARG A 61 19.82 -5.25 -6.86
N VAL A 62 20.99 -4.92 -7.39
CA VAL A 62 21.14 -4.24 -8.68
C VAL A 62 21.89 -5.15 -9.62
N LEU A 63 21.28 -5.42 -10.75
CA LEU A 63 21.78 -6.27 -11.81
C LEU A 63 22.04 -5.41 -13.05
N GLY A 64 23.18 -5.65 -13.71
CA GLY A 64 23.48 -5.06 -15.00
C GLY A 64 22.55 -5.58 -16.08
N ASN A 65 22.56 -4.91 -17.23
CA ASN A 65 21.78 -5.34 -18.41
C ASN A 65 22.13 -6.76 -18.92
N ASP A 66 23.31 -7.28 -18.57
CA ASP A 66 23.77 -8.63 -18.89
C ASP A 66 23.43 -9.66 -17.78
N GLY A 67 22.73 -9.24 -16.73
CA GLY A 67 22.39 -10.05 -15.57
C GLY A 67 23.51 -10.18 -14.52
N SER A 68 24.65 -9.51 -14.71
CA SER A 68 25.71 -9.48 -13.70
C SER A 68 25.24 -8.75 -12.44
N LEU A 69 25.63 -9.25 -11.27
CA LEU A 69 25.32 -8.59 -10.00
C LEU A 69 26.28 -7.41 -9.80
N LEU A 70 25.72 -6.19 -9.79
CA LEU A 70 26.49 -4.96 -9.60
C LEU A 70 26.56 -4.55 -8.13
N TRP A 71 25.46 -4.74 -7.39
CA TRP A 71 25.39 -4.38 -5.98
C TRP A 71 24.30 -5.16 -5.24
N GLU A 72 24.52 -5.39 -3.94
CA GLU A 72 23.50 -5.88 -3.02
C GLU A 72 23.42 -5.00 -1.78
N GLY A 73 22.19 -4.74 -1.35
CA GLY A 73 21.90 -4.09 -0.08
C GLY A 73 22.26 -4.97 1.11
N PRO A 74 22.33 -4.39 2.31
CA PRO A 74 22.56 -5.17 3.51
C PRO A 74 21.33 -6.05 3.82
N LYS A 75 21.58 -7.21 4.45
CA LYS A 75 20.53 -8.07 5.01
C LYS A 75 20.24 -7.60 6.44
N VAL A 76 19.30 -6.68 6.57
CA VAL A 76 18.91 -6.08 7.87
C VAL A 76 17.47 -6.44 8.19
N THR A 77 17.19 -6.70 9.47
CA THR A 77 15.83 -7.01 9.97
C THR A 77 15.31 -5.93 10.93
N ASP A 78 16.16 -4.98 11.31
CA ASP A 78 15.77 -3.80 12.09
C ASP A 78 14.92 -2.88 11.22
N THR A 79 13.64 -2.72 11.56
CA THR A 79 12.65 -1.96 10.79
C THR A 79 12.85 -0.45 10.83
N GLU A 80 13.67 0.05 11.75
CA GLU A 80 14.11 1.45 11.78
C GLU A 80 15.27 1.72 10.81
N ASN A 81 15.89 0.67 10.27
CA ASN A 81 17.00 0.82 9.34
C ASN A 81 16.49 1.36 7.98
N PRO A 82 17.07 2.44 7.42
CA PRO A 82 16.61 2.99 6.14
C PRO A 82 16.81 2.03 4.95
N MET A 83 17.61 0.98 5.11
CA MET A 83 17.87 -0.06 4.11
C MET A 83 17.13 -1.37 4.41
N VAL A 84 16.16 -1.38 5.33
CA VAL A 84 15.28 -2.54 5.55
C VAL A 84 14.14 -2.53 4.52
N PHE A 85 13.86 -3.69 3.94
CA PHE A 85 12.77 -3.87 2.98
C PHE A 85 12.02 -5.13 3.36
N GLY A 86 10.70 -5.05 3.36
CA GLY A 86 9.89 -6.12 3.91
C GLY A 86 8.41 -6.00 3.62
N ASP A 87 7.73 -7.08 3.91
CA ASP A 87 6.29 -7.18 4.03
C ASP A 87 5.98 -7.68 5.45
N TRP A 88 5.57 -6.73 6.30
CA TRP A 88 5.26 -6.94 7.70
C TRP A 88 3.74 -6.89 7.93
N HIS A 89 3.28 -7.42 9.06
CA HIS A 89 1.88 -7.25 9.50
C HIS A 89 1.49 -5.76 9.60
N PHE A 90 2.51 -4.91 9.77
CA PHE A 90 2.40 -3.49 10.01
C PHE A 90 2.74 -2.59 8.84
N GLY A 91 3.00 -3.13 7.65
CA GLY A 91 3.30 -2.32 6.49
C GLY A 91 4.18 -3.01 5.47
N PHE A 92 4.21 -2.44 4.28
CA PHE A 92 5.06 -2.87 3.18
C PHE A 92 6.14 -1.81 2.97
N SER A 93 7.33 -2.25 2.57
CA SER A 93 8.45 -1.36 2.33
C SER A 93 9.35 -1.86 1.20
N LEU A 94 8.75 -2.26 0.08
CA LEU A 94 9.52 -2.56 -1.13
C LEU A 94 9.59 -1.32 -2.03
N PRO A 95 10.60 -1.23 -2.91
CA PRO A 95 10.71 -0.11 -3.84
C PRO A 95 9.50 0.04 -4.75
N GLU A 96 8.99 1.28 -4.89
CA GLU A 96 7.87 1.61 -5.77
C GLU A 96 8.31 2.36 -7.04
N LEU A 97 9.42 3.10 -6.96
CA LEU A 97 9.93 3.91 -8.05
C LEU A 97 11.45 4.00 -7.99
N ALA A 98 12.09 3.98 -9.16
CA ALA A 98 13.48 4.37 -9.34
C ALA A 98 13.56 5.41 -10.47
N ALA A 99 13.97 6.64 -10.16
CA ALA A 99 14.11 7.74 -11.11
C ALA A 99 15.03 8.84 -10.56
N ASP A 100 15.58 9.68 -11.43
CA ASP A 100 16.19 10.96 -11.04
C ASP A 100 15.06 11.97 -10.75
N ILE A 101 14.71 12.10 -9.47
CA ILE A 101 13.55 12.86 -9.00
C ILE A 101 13.91 14.33 -8.77
N ASP A 102 15.14 14.59 -8.30
CA ASP A 102 15.61 15.94 -8.01
C ASP A 102 16.32 16.61 -9.20
N GLY A 103 16.60 15.86 -10.27
CA GLY A 103 17.17 16.36 -11.53
C GLY A 103 18.68 16.58 -11.44
N ASP A 104 19.36 16.01 -10.45
CA ASP A 104 20.81 16.13 -10.30
C ASP A 104 21.62 15.10 -11.09
N GLY A 105 20.92 14.22 -11.82
CA GLY A 105 21.50 13.19 -12.67
C GLY A 105 21.81 11.87 -11.96
N ALA A 106 21.53 11.75 -10.66
CA ALA A 106 21.61 10.49 -9.94
C ALA A 106 20.20 9.96 -9.65
N VAL A 107 20.05 8.64 -9.71
CA VAL A 107 18.76 7.99 -9.50
C VAL A 107 18.46 7.80 -8.01
N GLU A 108 17.24 8.16 -7.61
CA GLU A 108 16.67 7.81 -6.32
C GLU A 108 15.77 6.58 -6.43
N LEU A 109 15.85 5.74 -5.41
CA LEU A 109 14.88 4.70 -5.10
C LEU A 109 13.90 5.25 -4.05
N VAL A 110 12.61 5.25 -4.38
CA VAL A 110 11.52 5.65 -3.49
C VAL A 110 10.90 4.43 -2.86
N THR A 111 10.94 4.36 -1.53
CA THR A 111 10.38 3.23 -0.77
C THR A 111 9.46 3.77 0.33
N PRO A 112 8.22 3.28 0.46
CA PRO A 112 7.39 3.65 1.60
C PRO A 112 8.03 3.11 2.88
N ALA A 113 7.96 3.86 3.98
CA ALA A 113 8.19 3.31 5.30
C ALA A 113 7.01 2.40 5.67
N PRO A 114 7.24 1.35 6.47
CA PRO A 114 6.14 0.50 6.89
C PRO A 114 5.14 1.28 7.76
N GLN A 115 3.85 1.11 7.48
CA GLN A 115 2.76 1.86 8.09
C GLN A 115 1.49 0.99 8.16
N SER A 116 0.77 0.99 9.30
CA SER A 116 -0.53 0.27 9.45
C SER A 116 -1.76 1.18 9.56
N ASP A 117 -1.57 2.49 9.71
CA ASP A 117 -2.66 3.45 9.87
C ASP A 117 -2.97 4.21 8.56
N VAL A 118 -3.89 5.17 8.65
CA VAL A 118 -4.35 6.01 7.54
C VAL A 118 -3.65 7.37 7.53
N SER A 119 -2.40 7.43 7.99
CA SER A 119 -1.60 8.64 7.92
C SER A 119 -1.01 8.84 6.51
N PRO A 120 -0.53 10.05 6.19
CA PRO A 120 0.21 10.26 4.97
C PRO A 120 1.42 9.34 4.87
N THR A 121 1.56 8.69 3.72
CA THR A 121 2.66 7.75 3.47
C THR A 121 4.00 8.47 3.59
N TRP A 122 4.81 8.00 4.53
CA TRP A 122 6.19 8.44 4.67
C TRP A 122 7.07 7.67 3.69
N TYR A 123 7.85 8.36 2.86
CA TYR A 123 8.80 7.73 1.96
C TYR A 123 10.24 7.93 2.42
N ARG A 124 11.01 6.85 2.31
CA ARG A 124 12.47 6.86 2.38
C ARG A 124 13.01 7.00 0.95
N LEU A 125 14.08 7.78 0.82
CA LEU A 125 14.79 7.94 -0.44
C LEU A 125 16.18 7.35 -0.28
N LEU A 126 16.58 6.52 -1.24
CA LEU A 126 17.94 6.00 -1.33
C LEU A 126 18.54 6.47 -2.65
N LYS A 127 19.68 7.15 -2.61
CA LYS A 127 20.33 7.71 -3.80
C LYS A 127 21.43 6.77 -4.29
N TRP A 128 21.44 6.51 -5.59
CA TRP A 128 22.50 5.75 -6.24
C TRP A 128 23.76 6.61 -6.35
N LYS A 129 24.83 6.20 -5.67
CA LYS A 129 26.11 6.93 -5.68
C LYS A 129 27.29 6.00 -5.47
N GLY A 130 28.24 6.06 -6.40
CA GLY A 130 29.48 5.28 -6.30
C GLY A 130 29.22 3.76 -6.36
N GLY A 131 28.28 3.33 -7.21
CA GLY A 131 27.96 1.91 -7.42
C GLY A 131 27.14 1.26 -6.31
N ARG A 132 26.42 2.06 -5.51
CA ARG A 132 25.56 1.56 -4.42
C ARG A 132 24.43 2.53 -4.10
N PHE A 133 23.33 2.02 -3.55
CA PHE A 133 22.33 2.86 -2.89
C PHE A 133 22.79 3.26 -1.49
N ALA A 134 22.56 4.52 -1.14
CA ALA A 134 22.78 5.05 0.20
C ALA A 134 21.58 5.92 0.63
N PRO A 135 21.22 5.97 1.92
CA PRO A 135 20.15 6.83 2.40
C PRO A 135 20.37 8.30 2.01
N ALA A 136 19.33 8.93 1.47
CA ALA A 136 19.28 10.35 1.19
C ALA A 136 18.49 11.08 2.29
N GLU A 137 18.91 12.30 2.62
CA GLU A 137 18.23 13.07 3.66
C GLU A 137 16.81 13.50 3.24
N SER A 138 16.50 13.54 1.94
CA SER A 138 15.29 14.17 1.39
C SER A 138 13.97 13.38 1.56
N GLY A 139 13.96 12.28 2.33
CA GLY A 139 12.75 11.51 2.59
C GLY A 139 11.69 12.26 3.41
N GLY A 140 10.43 11.88 3.24
CA GLY A 140 9.30 12.50 3.91
C GLY A 140 7.95 12.13 3.31
N MET A 141 6.92 12.81 3.77
CA MET A 141 5.57 12.74 3.21
C MET A 141 5.43 13.63 1.98
N LEU A 142 4.52 13.27 1.10
CA LEU A 142 4.15 14.06 -0.07
C LEU A 142 2.72 14.58 0.10
N LEU A 143 2.57 15.58 0.96
CA LEU A 143 1.29 16.17 1.32
C LEU A 143 1.02 17.44 0.52
N GLU A 144 -0.18 17.58 -0.03
CA GLU A 144 -0.56 18.71 -0.86
C GLU A 144 -0.46 20.03 -0.08
N THR A 145 0.42 20.91 -0.53
CA THR A 145 0.70 22.17 0.18
C THR A 145 0.99 23.31 -0.81
N PRO A 146 0.21 24.42 -0.77
CA PRO A 146 -1.04 24.59 -0.03
C PRO A 146 -2.17 23.70 -0.60
N ARG A 147 -3.24 23.52 0.18
CA ARG A 147 -4.42 22.73 -0.25
C ARG A 147 -4.98 23.26 -1.57
N GLY A 148 -5.33 22.34 -2.48
CA GLY A 148 -5.86 22.64 -3.81
C GLY A 148 -4.84 23.18 -4.81
N SER A 149 -3.54 23.18 -4.48
CA SER A 149 -2.49 23.69 -5.36
C SER A 149 -2.01 22.69 -6.42
N GLY A 150 -2.29 21.41 -6.19
CA GLY A 150 -1.70 20.29 -6.93
C GLY A 150 -0.20 20.11 -6.69
N ASN A 151 0.41 20.78 -5.71
CA ASN A 151 1.83 20.61 -5.37
C ASN A 151 1.98 19.72 -4.14
N PHE A 152 2.84 18.72 -4.24
CA PHE A 152 3.20 17.78 -3.19
C PHE A 152 4.68 17.93 -2.88
N PRO A 153 5.08 18.93 -2.09
CA PRO A 153 6.47 19.03 -1.64
C PRO A 153 6.80 17.89 -0.68
N TRP A 154 8.09 17.52 -0.63
CA TRP A 154 8.62 16.71 0.45
C TRP A 154 8.44 17.45 1.78
N SER A 155 7.72 16.82 2.70
CA SER A 155 7.45 17.34 4.02
C SER A 155 8.00 16.40 5.09
N ARG A 156 8.67 16.97 6.08
CA ARG A 156 9.08 16.26 7.30
C ARG A 156 8.15 16.54 8.49
N ASP A 157 7.06 17.26 8.25
CA ASP A 157 6.03 17.49 9.25
C ASP A 157 5.25 16.18 9.47
N ASN A 158 5.63 15.46 10.52
CA ASN A 158 5.04 14.18 10.93
C ASN A 158 3.80 14.36 11.81
N ASP A 159 3.48 15.59 12.24
CA ASP A 159 2.31 15.88 13.07
C ASP A 159 1.04 16.06 12.22
N ARG A 160 1.19 16.19 10.89
CA ARG A 160 0.10 16.47 9.96
C ARG A 160 -0.45 15.20 9.32
N TRP A 161 -1.50 14.66 9.92
CA TRP A 161 -2.21 13.45 9.47
C TRP A 161 -3.45 13.72 8.60
N GLN A 162 -3.75 15.00 8.32
CA GLN A 162 -4.90 15.42 7.49
C GLN A 162 -4.45 16.14 6.22
N GLY A 163 -5.16 15.86 5.12
CA GLY A 163 -5.00 16.49 3.82
C GLY A 163 -5.04 15.46 2.70
N LEU A 164 -4.57 15.88 1.53
CA LEU A 164 -4.40 15.05 0.34
C LEU A 164 -2.92 14.71 0.19
N TRP A 165 -2.55 13.45 0.01
CA TRP A 165 -1.16 13.04 -0.22
C TRP A 165 -1.03 12.05 -1.37
N ILE A 166 0.20 11.90 -1.87
CA ILE A 166 0.59 10.78 -2.75
C ILE A 166 0.77 9.55 -1.86
N SER A 167 -0.04 8.50 -2.08
CA SER A 167 -0.07 7.29 -1.25
C SER A 167 0.67 6.11 -1.86
N SER A 168 0.87 6.10 -3.19
CA SER A 168 1.80 5.16 -3.83
C SER A 168 2.20 5.63 -5.22
N PHE A 169 3.41 5.26 -5.62
CA PHE A 169 3.88 5.37 -7.00
C PHE A 169 3.59 4.08 -7.74
N LYS A 170 3.05 4.18 -8.95
CA LYS A 170 2.68 3.02 -9.78
C LYS A 170 3.65 2.81 -10.92
N LYS A 171 4.04 3.89 -11.59
CA LYS A 171 4.82 3.81 -12.83
C LYS A 171 5.45 5.15 -13.22
N ALA A 172 6.62 5.10 -13.84
CA ALA A 172 7.19 6.21 -14.59
C ALA A 172 6.79 6.16 -16.08
N ASN A 173 6.43 7.30 -16.64
CA ASN A 173 6.07 7.47 -18.05
C ASN A 173 7.25 7.98 -18.87
N ALA A 174 7.20 7.74 -20.19
CA ALA A 174 8.24 8.15 -21.13
C ALA A 174 8.46 9.67 -21.22
N ASP A 175 7.48 10.48 -20.80
CA ASP A 175 7.58 11.93 -20.78
C ASP A 175 8.13 12.48 -19.44
N GLY A 176 8.65 11.60 -18.58
CA GLY A 176 9.16 11.93 -17.24
C GLY A 176 8.08 12.16 -16.19
N SER A 177 6.80 12.04 -16.55
CA SER A 177 5.72 12.07 -15.55
C SER A 177 5.56 10.72 -14.85
N LEU A 178 4.93 10.72 -13.68
CA LEU A 178 4.71 9.53 -12.85
C LEU A 178 3.22 9.31 -12.63
N GLU A 179 2.79 8.07 -12.68
CA GLU A 179 1.45 7.66 -12.25
C GLU A 179 1.47 7.38 -10.75
N VAL A 180 0.54 8.01 -10.04
CA VAL A 180 0.42 7.91 -8.58
C VAL A 180 -1.02 7.65 -8.17
N GLU A 181 -1.19 6.96 -7.07
CA GLU A 181 -2.43 7.00 -6.29
C GLU A 181 -2.32 8.12 -5.26
N ALA A 182 -3.43 8.82 -5.05
CA ALA A 182 -3.56 9.85 -4.06
C ALA A 182 -4.69 9.52 -3.11
N PHE A 183 -4.51 9.85 -1.84
CA PHE A 183 -5.46 9.60 -0.77
C PHE A 183 -5.71 10.90 -0.01
N GLU A 184 -6.96 11.14 0.36
CA GLU A 184 -7.33 12.31 1.16
C GLU A 184 -8.13 11.90 2.38
N TYR A 185 -7.72 12.46 3.52
CA TYR A 185 -8.39 12.28 4.79
C TYR A 185 -8.43 13.59 5.56
N GLU A 186 -9.60 13.92 6.11
CA GLU A 186 -9.84 15.16 6.85
C GLU A 186 -10.49 14.84 8.20
N GLY A 187 -9.96 13.83 8.89
CA GLY A 187 -10.45 13.39 10.21
C GLY A 187 -11.83 12.76 10.15
N GLU A 188 -12.89 13.51 10.42
CA GLU A 188 -14.25 12.96 10.47
C GLU A 188 -14.88 12.78 9.08
N ALA A 189 -14.20 13.22 8.02
CA ALA A 189 -14.67 13.06 6.64
C ALA A 189 -14.42 11.65 6.10
N THR A 190 -15.33 11.17 5.23
CA THR A 190 -15.13 9.93 4.49
C THR A 190 -13.86 10.01 3.65
N PRO A 191 -12.94 9.03 3.75
CA PRO A 191 -11.71 9.03 2.98
C PRO A 191 -12.00 9.00 1.48
N ARG A 192 -11.15 9.70 0.72
CA ARG A 192 -11.25 9.80 -0.74
C ARG A 192 -9.98 9.26 -1.38
N SER A 193 -10.11 8.67 -2.55
CA SER A 193 -8.96 8.30 -3.36
C SER A 193 -9.12 8.74 -4.81
N GLY A 194 -7.99 8.91 -5.47
CA GLY A 194 -7.92 9.26 -6.87
C GLY A 194 -6.58 8.81 -7.45
N ALA A 195 -6.47 8.86 -8.76
CA ALA A 195 -5.22 8.59 -9.44
C ALA A 195 -4.83 9.82 -10.26
N ALA A 196 -3.55 10.15 -10.26
CA ALA A 196 -3.02 11.30 -10.96
C ALA A 196 -1.77 10.93 -11.75
N THR A 197 -1.51 11.72 -12.78
CA THR A 197 -0.19 11.87 -13.36
C THR A 197 0.46 13.09 -12.72
N VAL A 198 1.65 12.94 -12.15
CA VAL A 198 2.45 14.02 -11.56
C VAL A 198 3.76 14.22 -12.31
N THR A 199 4.35 15.39 -12.20
CA THR A 199 5.68 15.69 -12.76
C THR A 199 6.62 16.06 -11.61
N PRO A 200 7.85 15.52 -11.57
CA PRO A 200 8.86 15.97 -10.62
C PRO A 200 9.11 17.47 -10.76
N VAL A 201 9.20 18.16 -9.62
CA VAL A 201 9.58 19.57 -9.52
C VAL A 201 10.60 19.71 -8.40
N ALA A 202 11.31 20.82 -8.35
CA ALA A 202 12.26 21.08 -7.27
C ALA A 202 11.58 20.90 -5.90
N GLY A 203 12.03 19.90 -5.14
CA GLY A 203 11.53 19.60 -3.80
C GLY A 203 10.21 18.81 -3.73
N GLY A 204 9.74 18.17 -4.81
CA GLY A 204 8.59 17.27 -4.75
C GLY A 204 7.92 17.04 -6.10
N PHE A 205 6.58 17.04 -6.12
CA PHE A 205 5.81 16.73 -7.32
C PHE A 205 4.69 17.73 -7.57
N ARG A 206 4.28 17.85 -8.83
CA ARG A 206 3.10 18.64 -9.21
C ARG A 206 2.14 17.81 -10.05
N VAL A 207 0.85 17.87 -9.74
CA VAL A 207 -0.21 17.27 -10.55
C VAL A 207 -0.15 17.85 -11.96
N LYS A 208 0.03 16.96 -12.94
CA LYS A 208 -0.14 17.24 -14.35
C LYS A 208 -1.59 17.07 -14.76
N ARG A 209 -2.24 15.98 -14.30
CA ARG A 209 -3.67 15.72 -14.49
C ARG A 209 -4.16 14.65 -13.53
N TRP A 210 -5.44 14.69 -13.19
CA TRP A 210 -6.14 13.56 -12.58
C TRP A 210 -6.57 12.58 -13.67
N THR A 211 -6.15 11.31 -13.57
CA THR A 211 -6.62 10.22 -14.43
C THR A 211 -7.88 9.58 -13.86
N ARG A 212 -8.03 9.60 -12.53
CA ARG A 212 -9.26 9.32 -11.80
C ARG A 212 -9.45 10.43 -10.76
N PRO A 213 -10.56 11.20 -10.81
CA PRO A 213 -10.81 12.26 -9.84
C PRO A 213 -10.82 11.72 -8.42
N LEU A 214 -10.57 12.60 -7.44
CA LEU A 214 -10.84 12.28 -6.04
C LEU A 214 -12.32 11.98 -5.89
N GLY A 215 -12.62 10.72 -5.66
CA GLY A 215 -13.95 10.24 -5.34
C GLY A 215 -13.97 9.77 -3.90
N VAL A 216 -15.13 9.85 -3.27
CA VAL A 216 -15.41 8.98 -2.12
C VAL A 216 -15.12 7.57 -2.59
N LEU A 217 -14.27 6.85 -1.86
CA LEU A 217 -14.07 5.43 -2.11
C LEU A 217 -15.48 4.82 -2.14
N PRO A 218 -15.91 4.20 -3.25
CA PRO A 218 -17.31 3.85 -3.43
C PRO A 218 -17.79 3.09 -2.18
N GLU A 219 -18.93 3.50 -1.61
CA GLU A 219 -19.70 2.57 -0.79
C GLU A 219 -19.85 1.33 -1.65
N MET A 220 -19.25 0.23 -1.22
CA MET A 220 -19.24 -0.95 -2.05
C MET A 220 -20.69 -1.36 -2.28
N PRO A 221 -21.12 -1.61 -3.54
CA PRO A 221 -22.37 -2.31 -3.75
C PRO A 221 -22.29 -3.63 -2.97
N PRO A 222 -23.40 -4.11 -2.37
CA PRO A 222 -23.39 -5.39 -1.68
C PRO A 222 -22.81 -6.46 -2.62
N PRO A 223 -21.85 -7.27 -2.16
CA PRO A 223 -21.21 -8.26 -3.01
C PRO A 223 -22.23 -9.33 -3.42
N GLY A 224 -22.62 -9.35 -4.69
CA GLY A 224 -23.52 -10.39 -5.22
C GLY A 224 -24.33 -10.06 -6.47
N VAL A 225 -23.80 -9.33 -7.46
CA VAL A 225 -24.44 -9.31 -8.79
C VAL A 225 -23.37 -9.39 -9.89
N SER A 226 -22.82 -10.59 -10.13
CA SER A 226 -22.40 -10.96 -11.48
C SER A 226 -23.67 -11.22 -12.28
N GLY A 227 -23.89 -10.44 -13.33
CA GLY A 227 -25.17 -10.35 -14.02
C GLY A 227 -25.65 -11.63 -14.71
N GLU A 228 -26.97 -11.79 -14.73
CA GLU A 228 -27.73 -12.02 -15.96
C GLU A 228 -28.91 -11.02 -16.01
N PRO A 229 -29.35 -10.57 -17.20
CA PRO A 229 -30.31 -9.48 -17.33
C PRO A 229 -31.75 -9.99 -17.15
N GLY A 230 -32.41 -9.56 -16.08
CA GLY A 230 -33.85 -9.80 -15.94
C GLY A 230 -34.49 -9.23 -14.67
N ALA A 231 -35.46 -8.34 -14.90
CA ALA A 231 -36.58 -7.99 -14.01
C ALA A 231 -36.33 -7.14 -12.74
N THR A 232 -36.79 -5.90 -12.84
CA THR A 232 -37.44 -5.04 -11.83
C THR A 232 -37.70 -5.61 -10.42
N GLY A 233 -37.30 -4.87 -9.37
CA GLY A 233 -38.02 -4.85 -8.09
C GLY A 233 -37.21 -4.60 -6.81
N SER A 234 -37.44 -3.43 -6.19
CA SER A 234 -37.45 -3.09 -4.74
C SER A 234 -36.22 -3.34 -3.85
N GLY A 235 -35.86 -2.30 -3.08
CA GLY A 235 -34.72 -2.27 -2.15
C GLY A 235 -34.78 -3.24 -0.97
N GLY A 236 -33.59 -3.74 -0.62
CA GLY A 236 -33.26 -4.43 0.63
C GLY A 236 -31.75 -4.31 0.85
N GLY A 237 -31.33 -3.66 1.94
CA GLY A 237 -29.92 -3.54 2.31
C GLY A 237 -29.33 -4.93 2.54
N GLY A 238 -28.34 -5.30 1.72
CA GLY A 238 -27.73 -6.63 1.76
C GLY A 238 -27.07 -6.89 3.10
N LEU A 239 -27.52 -7.93 3.79
CA LEU A 239 -26.88 -8.48 4.98
C LEU A 239 -25.57 -9.15 4.55
N VAL A 240 -24.42 -8.71 5.07
CA VAL A 240 -23.15 -9.39 4.83
C VAL A 240 -22.74 -10.12 6.10
N VAL A 241 -22.51 -11.42 5.99
CA VAL A 241 -22.06 -12.28 7.08
C VAL A 241 -20.74 -12.91 6.68
N TYR A 242 -19.72 -12.78 7.52
CA TYR A 242 -18.45 -13.48 7.35
C TYR A 242 -18.04 -14.20 8.61
N ARG A 243 -17.12 -15.15 8.46
CA ARG A 243 -16.49 -15.86 9.58
C ARG A 243 -15.04 -15.45 9.67
N ALA A 244 -14.58 -15.23 10.89
CA ALA A 244 -13.21 -14.85 11.17
C ALA A 244 -12.70 -15.65 12.36
N LYS A 245 -11.56 -16.30 12.20
CA LYS A 245 -10.78 -16.78 13.32
C LYS A 245 -9.89 -15.61 13.74
N LEU A 246 -10.08 -15.13 14.97
CA LEU A 246 -9.26 -14.03 15.47
C LEU A 246 -7.96 -14.62 16.00
N GLY A 247 -6.97 -14.75 15.13
CA GLY A 247 -5.67 -15.29 15.46
C GLY A 247 -4.86 -14.38 16.39
N SER A 248 -3.74 -14.89 16.90
CA SER A 248 -2.84 -14.07 17.72
C SER A 248 -2.30 -12.85 16.96
N GLY A 249 -2.16 -12.94 15.64
CA GLY A 249 -1.70 -11.85 14.77
C GLY A 249 -2.70 -10.69 14.62
N ASP A 250 -3.96 -10.87 15.02
CA ASP A 250 -5.00 -9.84 14.91
C ASP A 250 -5.04 -8.91 16.13
N HIS A 251 -4.26 -9.23 17.15
CA HIS A 251 -4.30 -8.56 18.45
C HIS A 251 -3.25 -7.46 18.60
N PHE A 252 -2.52 -7.14 17.54
CA PHE A 252 -1.41 -6.19 17.58
C PHE A 252 -1.51 -5.20 16.41
N ASN A 253 -1.20 -3.93 16.68
CA ASN A 253 -1.12 -2.87 15.68
C ASN A 253 0.24 -2.86 14.98
N SER A 254 0.51 -1.81 14.18
CA SER A 254 1.78 -1.73 13.46
C SER A 254 3.04 -1.79 14.32
N GLN A 255 2.92 -1.27 15.53
CA GLN A 255 4.03 -0.96 16.41
C GLN A 255 4.27 -2.13 17.37
N GLY A 256 3.64 -3.29 17.13
CA GLY A 256 3.63 -4.42 18.05
C GLY A 256 2.84 -4.13 19.34
N GLU A 257 2.10 -3.02 19.39
CA GLU A 257 1.30 -2.70 20.56
C GLU A 257 0.00 -3.49 20.51
N ARG A 258 -0.36 -4.02 21.68
CA ARG A 258 -1.56 -4.83 21.81
C ARG A 258 -2.81 -3.98 21.65
N LEU A 259 -3.70 -4.42 20.76
CA LEU A 259 -5.00 -3.80 20.53
C LEU A 259 -5.93 -4.10 21.69
N ASP A 260 -6.64 -3.08 22.17
CA ASP A 260 -7.57 -3.19 23.29
C ASP A 260 -9.03 -2.99 22.88
N LYS A 261 -9.31 -2.65 21.62
CA LYS A 261 -10.67 -2.51 21.09
C LYS A 261 -11.02 -3.66 20.15
N VAL A 262 -12.26 -4.12 20.28
CA VAL A 262 -12.82 -5.16 19.41
C VAL A 262 -12.82 -4.74 17.94
N THR A 263 -13.14 -3.47 17.63
CA THR A 263 -13.13 -2.99 16.23
C THR A 263 -11.73 -3.04 15.65
N ASP A 264 -10.70 -2.69 16.42
CA ASP A 264 -9.32 -2.73 15.97
C ASP A 264 -8.88 -4.18 15.68
N VAL A 265 -9.25 -5.14 16.53
CA VAL A 265 -8.95 -6.57 16.31
C VAL A 265 -9.65 -7.09 15.04
N LEU A 266 -10.95 -6.82 14.88
CA LEU A 266 -11.70 -7.23 13.67
C LEU A 266 -11.17 -6.55 12.40
N ARG A 267 -10.70 -5.31 12.52
CA ARG A 267 -10.09 -4.58 11.40
C ARG A 267 -8.75 -5.19 11.03
N GLN A 268 -7.92 -5.52 12.01
CA GLN A 268 -6.63 -6.17 11.80
C GLN A 268 -6.79 -7.54 11.15
N ASP A 269 -7.73 -8.35 11.63
CA ASP A 269 -8.17 -9.62 11.05
C ASP A 269 -8.55 -9.48 9.57
N ARG A 270 -9.49 -8.59 9.23
CA ARG A 270 -9.87 -8.37 7.83
C ARG A 270 -8.72 -7.83 6.98
N SER A 271 -7.83 -7.06 7.58
CA SER A 271 -6.64 -6.59 6.91
C SER A 271 -5.68 -7.74 6.59
N ASN A 272 -5.49 -8.68 7.50
CA ASN A 272 -4.69 -9.89 7.32
C ASN A 272 -5.30 -10.81 6.26
N TYR A 273 -6.61 -11.08 6.33
CA TYR A 273 -7.36 -11.89 5.36
C TYR A 273 -7.17 -11.40 3.92
N HIS A 274 -7.44 -10.13 3.64
CA HIS A 274 -7.36 -9.55 2.30
C HIS A 274 -5.94 -9.31 1.78
N ARG A 275 -4.92 -9.54 2.62
CA ARG A 275 -3.50 -9.58 2.24
C ARG A 275 -2.99 -11.00 2.02
N GLY A 276 -3.88 -12.01 2.05
CA GLY A 276 -3.52 -13.41 1.88
C GLY A 276 -2.88 -14.04 3.11
N LYS A 277 -3.01 -13.41 4.29
CA LYS A 277 -2.48 -13.85 5.58
C LYS A 277 -3.59 -14.16 6.60
N GLY A 278 -4.79 -14.48 6.12
CA GLY A 278 -5.92 -14.88 6.97
C GLY A 278 -5.71 -16.27 7.56
N ASP A 279 -6.44 -16.56 8.63
CA ASP A 279 -6.46 -17.88 9.26
C ASP A 279 -7.25 -18.90 8.42
N ASP A 280 -6.95 -20.20 8.55
CA ASP A 280 -7.57 -21.28 7.76
C ASP A 280 -9.11 -21.35 7.89
N GLU A 281 -9.65 -20.86 9.02
CA GLU A 281 -11.10 -20.83 9.28
C GLU A 281 -11.77 -19.52 8.81
N ASP A 282 -11.02 -18.60 8.19
CA ASP A 282 -11.54 -17.34 7.68
C ASP A 282 -12.38 -17.52 6.42
N GLY A 283 -13.57 -16.92 6.45
CA GLY A 283 -14.45 -16.83 5.31
C GLY A 283 -14.14 -15.60 4.46
N PRO A 284 -14.41 -15.66 3.14
CA PRO A 284 -14.39 -14.48 2.30
C PRO A 284 -15.45 -13.50 2.73
N ASP A 285 -15.07 -12.23 2.74
CA ASP A 285 -16.00 -11.13 2.83
C ASP A 285 -15.78 -10.20 1.64
N GLY A 286 -16.87 -9.74 1.03
CA GLY A 286 -16.81 -8.79 -0.06
C GLY A 286 -16.91 -7.34 0.40
N VAL A 287 -16.85 -7.07 1.72
CA VAL A 287 -17.09 -5.73 2.32
C VAL A 287 -15.82 -5.05 2.78
N PHE A 288 -14.81 -5.79 3.21
CA PHE A 288 -13.58 -5.26 3.80
C PHE A 288 -12.34 -5.51 2.94
N SER A 289 -12.53 -5.75 1.64
CA SER A 289 -11.46 -5.95 0.66
C SER A 289 -10.62 -4.70 0.40
N THR A 290 -11.19 -3.53 0.67
CA THR A 290 -10.50 -2.25 0.55
C THR A 290 -10.13 -1.70 1.92
N LEU A 291 -9.06 -0.89 1.95
CA LEU A 291 -8.64 -0.20 3.16
C LEU A 291 -9.74 0.72 3.73
N ALA A 292 -10.42 1.48 2.87
CA ALA A 292 -11.53 2.37 3.26
C ALA A 292 -12.66 1.66 4.02
N ALA A 293 -13.03 0.47 3.55
CA ALA A 293 -14.11 -0.25 4.19
C ALA A 293 -13.70 -0.82 5.56
N ARG A 294 -12.42 -1.18 5.71
CA ARG A 294 -11.84 -1.58 6.99
C ARG A 294 -11.81 -0.42 7.99
N GLU A 295 -11.51 0.80 7.54
CA GLU A 295 -11.59 2.01 8.37
C GLU A 295 -13.02 2.33 8.82
N ALA A 296 -14.01 2.13 7.94
CA ALA A 296 -15.41 2.35 8.26
C ALA A 296 -15.95 1.44 9.39
N MET A 297 -15.18 0.44 9.85
CA MET A 297 -15.52 -0.34 11.04
C MET A 297 -15.55 0.51 12.32
N ASP A 298 -14.69 1.52 12.45
CA ASP A 298 -14.61 2.34 13.67
C ASP A 298 -15.86 3.22 13.88
N ALA A 299 -16.58 3.52 12.80
CA ALA A 299 -17.86 4.21 12.87
C ALA A 299 -19.04 3.29 13.22
N LYS A 300 -18.83 1.97 13.27
CA LYS A 300 -19.89 0.99 13.53
C LYS A 300 -19.91 0.60 15.00
N ARG A 301 -21.11 0.46 15.56
CA ARG A 301 -21.29 -0.08 16.91
C ARG A 301 -21.03 -1.58 16.92
N VAL A 302 -20.23 -2.07 17.85
CA VAL A 302 -20.07 -3.51 18.06
C VAL A 302 -21.18 -4.02 18.96
N VAL A 303 -21.90 -5.05 18.52
CA VAL A 303 -23.03 -5.63 19.25
C VAL A 303 -22.76 -7.12 19.48
N PRO A 304 -22.45 -7.55 20.72
CA PRO A 304 -22.27 -8.97 21.03
C PRO A 304 -23.60 -9.72 20.92
N VAL A 305 -23.56 -10.93 20.33
CA VAL A 305 -24.73 -11.80 20.17
C VAL A 305 -24.59 -13.05 21.04
N GLY A 306 -25.53 -13.24 21.97
CA GLY A 306 -25.64 -14.46 22.78
C GLY A 306 -24.71 -14.55 23.99
N VAL A 307 -23.86 -13.55 24.21
CA VAL A 307 -22.94 -13.44 25.36
C VAL A 307 -22.99 -12.03 25.95
N GLY A 308 -22.66 -11.90 27.24
CA GLY A 308 -22.55 -10.60 27.90
C GLY A 308 -21.33 -9.82 27.42
N GLU A 309 -21.42 -8.48 27.43
CA GLU A 309 -20.39 -7.58 26.88
C GLU A 309 -18.99 -7.79 27.48
N ALA A 310 -18.89 -8.01 28.80
CA ALA A 310 -17.61 -8.27 29.45
C ALA A 310 -16.97 -9.59 28.99
N ALA A 311 -17.75 -10.67 28.93
CA ALA A 311 -17.26 -11.98 28.47
C ALA A 311 -16.92 -11.97 26.97
N PHE A 312 -17.69 -11.21 26.18
CA PHE A 312 -17.42 -10.99 24.77
C PHE A 312 -16.10 -10.25 24.55
N ARG A 313 -15.91 -9.12 25.24
CA ARG A 313 -14.68 -8.33 25.13
C ARG A 313 -13.47 -9.16 25.56
N GLU A 314 -13.59 -9.92 26.64
CA GLU A 314 -12.52 -10.83 27.08
C GLU A 314 -12.18 -11.85 26.00
N ALA A 315 -13.18 -12.54 25.44
CA ALA A 315 -12.94 -13.54 24.40
C ALA A 315 -12.32 -12.94 23.13
N VAL A 316 -12.75 -11.74 22.72
CA VAL A 316 -12.32 -11.14 21.44
C VAL A 316 -11.02 -10.34 21.54
N VAL A 317 -10.73 -9.72 22.68
CA VAL A 317 -9.51 -8.92 22.88
C VAL A 317 -8.40 -9.76 23.52
N ASN A 318 -8.74 -10.84 24.24
CA ASN A 318 -7.76 -11.67 24.95
C ASN A 318 -7.75 -13.14 24.54
N GLY A 319 -8.72 -13.59 23.76
CA GLY A 319 -8.79 -14.96 23.25
C GLY A 319 -8.48 -15.04 21.76
N THR A 320 -8.65 -16.24 21.19
CA THR A 320 -8.57 -16.45 19.74
C THR A 320 -9.83 -17.11 19.19
N PRO A 321 -11.01 -16.49 19.36
CA PRO A 321 -12.28 -17.14 19.04
C PRO A 321 -12.47 -17.26 17.54
N LEU A 322 -13.27 -18.25 17.14
CA LEU A 322 -13.94 -18.24 15.84
C LEU A 322 -15.24 -17.45 15.99
N VAL A 323 -15.37 -16.37 15.24
CA VAL A 323 -16.55 -15.49 15.26
C VAL A 323 -17.29 -15.51 13.93
N GLU A 324 -18.58 -15.25 14.00
CA GLU A 324 -19.43 -14.90 12.86
C GLU A 324 -19.84 -13.44 13.03
N VAL A 325 -19.55 -12.63 12.02
CA VAL A 325 -19.79 -11.19 12.03
C VAL A 325 -20.84 -10.85 10.99
N GLU A 326 -21.98 -10.34 11.44
CA GLU A 326 -23.02 -9.77 10.60
C GLU A 326 -22.80 -8.25 10.52
N VAL A 327 -22.51 -7.78 9.32
CA VAL A 327 -22.26 -6.38 9.01
C VAL A 327 -23.55 -5.72 8.56
N THR A 328 -23.92 -4.65 9.25
CA THR A 328 -25.05 -3.79 8.90
C THR A 328 -24.54 -2.37 8.60
N SER A 329 -25.43 -1.47 8.18
CA SER A 329 -25.08 -0.07 7.92
C SER A 329 -24.42 0.60 9.13
N ASP A 330 -24.88 0.32 10.35
CA ASP A 330 -24.49 1.03 11.57
C ASP A 330 -23.87 0.15 12.67
N ALA A 331 -23.85 -1.18 12.49
CA ALA A 331 -23.34 -2.10 13.50
C ALA A 331 -22.61 -3.33 12.93
N LEU A 332 -21.70 -3.86 13.75
CA LEU A 332 -21.08 -5.17 13.62
C LEU A 332 -21.68 -6.07 14.70
N LYS A 333 -22.58 -6.99 14.32
CA LYS A 333 -23.11 -7.98 15.27
C LYS A 333 -22.21 -9.19 15.26
N VAL A 334 -21.61 -9.49 16.42
CA VAL A 334 -20.56 -10.50 16.51
C VAL A 334 -21.03 -11.65 17.39
N LYS A 335 -21.06 -12.84 16.82
CA LYS A 335 -21.40 -14.08 17.51
C LYS A 335 -20.17 -14.95 17.63
N ILE A 336 -19.80 -15.34 18.84
CA ILE A 336 -18.74 -16.32 19.07
C ILE A 336 -19.28 -17.71 18.73
N LEU A 337 -18.66 -18.38 17.77
CA LEU A 337 -19.00 -19.75 17.35
C LEU A 337 -18.19 -20.78 18.15
N LYS A 338 -16.91 -20.49 18.36
CA LYS A 338 -16.00 -21.27 19.20
C LYS A 338 -15.16 -20.28 20.02
N PRO A 339 -15.08 -20.42 21.36
CA PRO A 339 -14.28 -19.54 22.21
C PRO A 339 -12.78 -19.70 21.97
#